data_AF-A0A970WK71-F1
#
_entry.id   AF-A0A970WK71-F1
#
_cell.length_a   1.000
_cell.length_b   1.000
_cell.length_c   1.000
_cell.angle_alpha   90.00
_cell.angle_beta   90.00
_cell.angle_gamma   90.00
#
_symmetry.space_group_name_H-M   'P 1'
#
loop_
_entity.id
_entity.type
_entity.pdbx_description
1 polymer ?
#
loop_
_entity_poly.entity_id
_entity_poly.type
_entity_poly.pdbx_seq_one_letter_code
_entity_poly.pdbx_strand_id
1 'polypeptide(L)'
;MDCQQCWLTIRPSRRNFLRATSLLAGSAVFGALDARCCETAANQPAGPSGDSTSVVTIRGHHLFDMLDALGTGKSSHKTLGPVAQRIRANPKVPIKLTIGVDDICGPCEWWDYGKSLCKRGIEEYPRDNENSLTSDKNAIRVLGVKPGDEMPADALYRLIQTKVDKKVFAEEVCVACRLVDKCKETYQLKITAAVKALCSTQSK
;
A
#
# COMPACT_ATOMS: atom_id res chain seq x y z
N MET A 1 19.56 -50.77 14.10
CA MET A 1 18.38 -51.36 14.78
C MET A 1 17.83 -50.25 15.66
N ASP A 2 16.66 -49.62 15.53
CA ASP A 2 15.45 -49.67 14.67
C ASP A 2 14.89 -48.21 14.76
N CYS A 3 14.43 -47.53 13.72
CA CYS A 3 13.22 -47.68 12.91
C CYS A 3 11.89 -47.30 13.60
N GLN A 4 11.19 -46.31 13.00
CA GLN A 4 9.73 -46.04 13.00
C GLN A 4 9.09 -45.40 14.25
N GLN A 5 8.45 -44.23 14.19
CA GLN A 5 7.11 -43.84 13.66
C GLN A 5 6.45 -43.04 14.83
N CYS A 6 5.49 -42.13 14.73
CA CYS A 6 4.49 -41.80 13.72
C CYS A 6 3.98 -40.37 13.96
N TRP A 7 3.53 -39.73 12.89
CA TRP A 7 2.67 -38.56 12.89
C TRP A 7 1.28 -38.92 13.44
N LEU A 8 0.56 -37.97 14.03
CA LEU A 8 -0.85 -37.72 13.70
C LEU A 8 -1.35 -36.35 14.22
N THR A 9 -1.97 -35.65 13.28
CA THR A 9 -2.70 -34.39 13.30
C THR A 9 -3.96 -34.39 14.17
N ILE A 10 -4.25 -33.27 14.85
CA ILE A 10 -5.63 -32.87 15.20
C ILE A 10 -5.85 -31.40 14.81
N ARG A 11 -6.79 -31.18 13.88
CA ARG A 11 -7.36 -29.88 13.49
C ARG A 11 -8.51 -29.53 14.43
N PRO A 12 -8.67 -28.26 14.87
CA PRO A 12 -9.97 -27.78 15.31
C PRO A 12 -10.79 -27.27 14.11
N SER A 13 -12.00 -27.81 13.96
CA SER A 13 -12.99 -27.45 12.97
C SER A 13 -13.75 -26.17 13.37
N ARG A 14 -13.93 -25.26 12.41
CA ARG A 14 -14.80 -24.09 12.52
C ARG A 14 -16.26 -24.53 12.36
N ARG A 15 -17.09 -24.29 13.38
CA ARG A 15 -18.55 -24.26 13.28
C ARG A 15 -19.10 -23.18 14.20
N ASN A 16 -19.61 -22.10 13.60
CA ASN A 16 -21.00 -21.64 13.69
C ASN A 16 -21.07 -20.14 13.42
N PHE A 17 -21.67 -19.82 12.27
CA PHE A 17 -22.03 -18.49 11.82
C PHE A 17 -23.56 -18.42 11.82
N LEU A 18 -24.09 -17.42 12.54
CA LEU A 18 -25.40 -16.76 12.41
C LEU A 18 -26.71 -17.54 12.72
N ARG A 19 -27.47 -16.99 13.68
CA ARG A 19 -28.87 -16.57 13.50
C ARG A 19 -29.33 -15.71 14.68
N ALA A 20 -29.64 -14.45 14.43
CA ALA A 20 -30.57 -13.68 15.24
C ALA A 20 -31.23 -12.61 14.34
N THR A 21 -32.52 -12.82 14.10
CA THR A 21 -33.45 -11.90 13.45
C THR A 21 -34.09 -11.01 14.52
N SER A 22 -34.22 -9.71 14.28
CA SER A 22 -35.32 -8.92 14.82
C SER A 22 -35.67 -7.78 13.87
N LEU A 23 -36.90 -7.86 13.36
CA LEU A 23 -37.69 -6.77 12.81
C LEU A 23 -37.93 -5.71 13.91
N LEU A 24 -37.93 -4.43 13.53
CA LEU A 24 -38.90 -3.47 14.04
C LEU A 24 -39.00 -2.29 13.06
N ALA A 25 -40.24 -2.03 12.66
CA ALA A 25 -40.66 -0.93 11.83
C ALA A 25 -40.67 0.39 12.63
N GLY A 26 -40.49 1.51 11.92
CA GLY A 26 -40.69 2.84 12.47
C GLY A 26 -40.61 3.90 11.37
N SER A 27 -41.77 4.32 10.88
CA SER A 27 -41.94 5.45 9.96
C SER A 27 -42.04 6.77 10.74
N ALA A 28 -41.39 7.83 10.25
CA ALA A 28 -41.82 9.24 10.36
C ALA A 28 -40.92 10.08 9.40
N VAL A 29 -41.44 10.59 8.28
CA VAL A 29 -42.09 11.90 8.08
C VAL A 29 -41.10 13.09 8.01
N PHE A 30 -41.01 13.61 6.78
CA PHE A 30 -40.74 14.98 6.30
C PHE A 30 -39.95 15.98 7.15
N GLY A 31 -38.88 16.48 6.54
CA GLY A 31 -38.25 17.75 6.87
C GLY A 31 -37.39 18.23 5.70
N ALA A 32 -38.02 18.87 4.71
CA ALA A 32 -37.31 19.67 3.72
C ALA A 32 -36.87 20.97 4.42
N LEU A 33 -35.56 21.18 4.52
CA LEU A 33 -35.00 22.49 4.80
C LEU A 33 -33.96 22.81 3.72
N ASP A 34 -34.40 23.69 2.83
CA ASP A 34 -33.55 24.57 2.04
C ASP A 34 -32.55 25.29 2.95
N ALA A 35 -31.26 25.18 2.64
CA ALA A 35 -30.25 26.13 3.08
C ALA A 35 -29.33 26.46 1.92
N ARG A 36 -29.56 27.66 1.40
CA ARG A 36 -28.77 28.41 0.43
C ARG A 36 -27.30 28.56 0.82
N CYS A 37 -26.48 28.63 -0.24
CA CYS A 37 -25.38 29.56 -0.50
C CYS A 37 -24.21 29.71 0.49
N CYS A 38 -23.04 29.38 -0.07
CA CYS A 38 -21.78 30.14 -0.06
C CYS A 38 -20.95 30.22 1.23
N GLU A 39 -19.66 30.01 0.98
CA GLU A 39 -18.51 30.61 1.67
C GLU A 39 -18.20 30.13 3.09
N THR A 40 -17.25 29.20 3.14
CA THR A 40 -15.98 29.48 3.83
C THR A 40 -14.89 28.54 3.31
N ALA A 41 -14.22 28.98 2.24
CA ALA A 41 -12.89 28.50 1.90
C ALA A 41 -11.92 29.06 2.95
N ALA A 42 -11.73 28.31 4.04
CA ALA A 42 -10.75 28.67 5.06
C ALA A 42 -9.39 28.05 4.71
N ASN A 43 -8.50 28.93 4.22
CA ASN A 43 -7.04 28.90 4.33
C ASN A 43 -6.43 27.58 4.81
N GLN A 44 -6.06 26.71 3.86
CA GLN A 44 -4.87 25.89 4.04
C GLN A 44 -3.67 26.70 3.54
N PRO A 45 -2.54 26.72 4.28
CA PRO A 45 -1.32 27.31 3.76
C PRO A 45 -0.96 26.57 2.46
N ALA A 46 -0.72 27.35 1.40
CA ALA A 46 -0.16 26.82 0.16
C ALA A 46 1.14 26.10 0.52
N GLY A 47 1.08 24.76 0.53
CA GLY A 47 2.27 23.93 0.51
C GLY A 47 3.10 24.31 -0.73
N PRO A 48 4.41 24.03 -0.73
CA PRO A 48 5.29 24.44 -1.80
C PRO A 48 4.66 24.04 -3.13
N SER A 49 4.49 25.03 -4.00
CA SER A 49 4.17 24.88 -5.43
C SER A 49 5.34 24.15 -6.09
N GLY A 50 5.52 22.90 -5.72
CA GLY A 50 6.46 21.96 -6.28
C GLY A 50 5.91 21.54 -7.62
N ASP A 51 6.74 21.71 -8.63
CA ASP A 51 6.53 21.27 -9.99
C ASP A 51 5.79 19.93 -10.03
N SER A 52 4.52 19.97 -10.45
CA SER A 52 3.59 18.83 -10.50
C SER A 52 4.01 17.76 -11.52
N THR A 53 5.12 18.00 -12.22
CA THR A 53 5.74 17.12 -13.21
C THR A 53 6.93 16.33 -12.67
N SER A 54 7.41 16.62 -11.44
CA SER A 54 8.55 15.91 -10.89
C SER A 54 8.28 14.41 -10.79
N VAL A 55 9.27 13.59 -11.15
CA VAL A 55 9.23 12.13 -11.00
C VAL A 55 9.13 11.76 -9.52
N VAL A 56 8.39 10.70 -9.19
CA VAL A 56 8.36 10.11 -7.84
C VAL A 56 9.23 8.85 -7.85
N THR A 57 10.25 8.78 -7.01
CA THR A 57 11.07 7.56 -6.88
C THR A 57 10.48 6.69 -5.78
N ILE A 58 10.16 5.42 -6.11
CA ILE A 58 9.61 4.44 -5.15
C ILE A 58 10.37 3.12 -5.26
N ARG A 59 10.78 2.56 -4.11
CA ARG A 59 11.39 1.23 -4.07
C ARG A 59 10.32 0.13 -4.14
N GLY A 60 10.67 -1.04 -4.68
CA GLY A 60 9.71 -2.13 -4.89
C GLY A 60 8.94 -2.57 -3.64
N HIS A 61 9.58 -2.61 -2.47
CA HIS A 61 8.91 -2.89 -1.19
C HIS A 61 7.81 -1.87 -0.87
N HIS A 62 8.12 -0.57 -1.00
CA HIS A 62 7.18 0.49 -0.68
C HIS A 62 6.03 0.62 -1.68
N LEU A 63 6.14 0.09 -2.91
CA LEU A 63 4.99 0.02 -3.82
C LEU A 63 3.78 -0.64 -3.18
N PHE A 64 4.01 -1.67 -2.37
CA PHE A 64 2.98 -2.45 -1.70
C PHE A 64 2.56 -1.83 -0.36
N ASP A 65 3.45 -1.16 0.36
CA ASP A 65 3.10 -0.42 1.57
C ASP A 65 2.22 0.80 1.26
N MET A 66 2.34 1.34 0.05
CA MET A 66 1.52 2.46 -0.45
C MET A 66 0.04 2.10 -0.67
N LEU A 67 -0.33 0.82 -0.75
CA LEU A 67 -1.69 0.43 -1.16
C LEU A 67 -2.78 0.98 -0.23
N ASP A 68 -2.54 0.98 1.09
CA ASP A 68 -3.48 1.57 2.06
C ASP A 68 -3.59 3.08 1.90
N ALA A 69 -2.46 3.77 1.73
CA ALA A 69 -2.43 5.22 1.61
C ALA A 69 -3.07 5.70 0.31
N LEU A 70 -2.88 4.96 -0.78
CA LEU A 70 -3.54 5.22 -2.05
C LEU A 70 -5.04 4.94 -1.98
N GLY A 71 -5.43 3.78 -1.47
CA GLY A 71 -6.84 3.37 -1.43
C GLY A 71 -7.69 4.12 -0.40
N THR A 72 -7.13 4.43 0.77
CA THR A 72 -7.87 5.00 1.91
C THR A 72 -7.44 6.42 2.29
N GLY A 73 -6.26 6.87 1.84
CA GLY A 73 -5.67 8.13 2.27
C GLY A 73 -4.95 8.07 3.62
N LYS A 74 -4.93 6.90 4.28
CA LYS A 74 -4.31 6.71 5.60
C LYS A 74 -2.96 6.02 5.47
N SER A 75 -1.98 6.48 6.24
CA SER A 75 -0.69 5.81 6.40
C SER A 75 -0.24 5.86 7.86
N SER A 76 0.42 4.79 8.31
CA SER A 76 1.14 4.75 9.58
C SER A 76 2.55 5.33 9.48
N HIS A 77 3.08 5.54 8.27
CA HIS A 77 4.42 6.07 8.05
C HIS A 77 4.35 7.56 7.67
N LYS A 78 5.05 8.42 8.43
CA LYS A 78 4.94 9.88 8.32
C LYS A 78 5.24 10.41 6.91
N THR A 79 6.23 9.85 6.22
CA THR A 79 6.66 10.30 4.88
C THR A 79 5.88 9.63 3.74
N LEU A 80 5.20 8.51 3.99
CA LEU A 80 4.47 7.77 2.97
C LEU A 80 3.17 8.49 2.59
N GLY A 81 2.47 9.06 3.58
CA GLY A 81 1.24 9.83 3.37
C GLY A 81 1.38 10.96 2.34
N PRO A 82 2.36 11.87 2.47
CA PRO A 82 2.63 12.93 1.49
C PRO A 82 2.91 12.40 0.07
N VAL A 83 3.69 11.33 -0.07
CA VAL A 83 3.96 10.72 -1.38
C VAL A 83 2.67 10.15 -2.00
N ALA A 84 1.84 9.48 -1.21
CA ALA A 84 0.55 8.95 -1.67
C ALA A 84 -0.42 10.06 -2.09
N GLN A 85 -0.45 11.17 -1.35
CA GLN A 85 -1.25 12.35 -1.70
C GLN A 85 -0.82 12.94 -3.04
N ARG A 86 0.50 13.07 -3.28
CA ARG A 86 1.04 13.55 -4.56
C ARG A 86 0.64 12.64 -5.73
N ILE A 87 0.76 11.32 -5.57
CA ILE A 87 0.35 10.35 -6.60
C ILE A 87 -1.16 10.40 -6.85
N ARG A 88 -1.98 10.56 -5.81
CA ARG A 88 -3.43 10.71 -5.98
C ARG A 88 -3.82 12.01 -6.67
N ALA A 89 -3.10 13.10 -6.39
CA ALA A 89 -3.34 14.39 -7.02
C ALA A 89 -2.98 14.39 -8.51
N ASN A 90 -1.95 13.61 -8.90
CA ASN A 90 -1.58 13.40 -10.29
C ASN A 90 -1.35 11.89 -10.56
N PRO A 91 -2.40 11.12 -10.91
CA PRO A 91 -2.26 9.69 -11.19
C PRO A 91 -1.35 9.35 -12.38
N LYS A 92 -1.05 10.34 -13.23
CA LYS A 92 -0.12 10.21 -14.35
C LYS A 92 1.31 10.59 -13.98
N VAL A 93 1.57 10.99 -12.73
CA VAL A 93 2.93 11.30 -12.28
C VAL A 93 3.84 10.09 -12.55
N PRO A 94 5.01 10.29 -13.18
CA PRO A 94 5.93 9.19 -13.42
C PRO A 94 6.43 8.64 -12.09
N ILE A 95 6.33 7.32 -11.91
CA ILE A 95 7.00 6.60 -10.83
C ILE A 95 8.23 5.93 -11.42
N LYS A 96 9.41 6.29 -10.90
CA LYS A 96 10.67 5.61 -11.14
C LYS A 96 10.86 4.50 -10.11
N LEU A 97 10.99 3.26 -10.57
CA LEU A 97 11.22 2.13 -9.69
C LEU A 97 12.69 1.97 -9.35
N THR A 98 12.99 1.77 -8.07
CA THR A 98 14.37 1.62 -7.59
C THR A 98 14.53 0.45 -6.62
N ILE A 99 15.78 0.14 -6.29
CA ILE A 99 16.17 -0.74 -5.18
C ILE A 99 16.87 0.14 -4.16
N GLY A 100 16.48 0.05 -2.88
CA GLY A 100 17.08 0.86 -1.81
C GLY A 100 16.35 2.16 -1.55
N VAL A 101 17.06 3.29 -1.48
CA VAL A 101 16.49 4.58 -1.06
C VAL A 101 15.48 5.12 -2.08
N ASP A 102 14.41 5.73 -1.58
CA ASP A 102 13.34 6.33 -2.37
C ASP A 102 12.80 7.62 -1.71
N ASP A 103 11.76 8.22 -2.28
CA ASP A 103 11.20 9.49 -1.79
C ASP A 103 10.49 9.35 -0.43
N ILE A 104 10.27 8.12 0.04
CA ILE A 104 9.67 7.82 1.37
C ILE A 104 10.79 7.68 2.40
N CYS A 105 11.85 6.95 2.07
CA CYS A 105 13.02 6.73 2.93
C CYS A 105 13.90 7.97 3.05
N GLY A 106 14.18 8.68 1.94
CA GLY A 106 15.09 9.82 1.92
C GLY A 106 14.79 10.85 3.02
N PRO A 107 13.57 11.42 3.09
CA PRO A 107 13.25 12.41 4.12
C PRO A 107 13.02 11.81 5.53
N CYS A 108 13.17 10.50 5.72
CA CYS A 108 12.92 9.86 7.01
C CYS A 108 14.11 10.03 7.96
N GLU A 109 13.87 10.53 9.18
CA GLU A 109 14.89 10.71 10.24
C GLU A 109 15.64 9.42 10.60
N TRP A 110 15.00 8.27 10.36
CA TRP A 110 15.55 6.94 10.65
C TRP A 110 16.43 6.38 9.53
N TRP A 111 16.47 7.02 8.36
CA TRP A 111 17.32 6.58 7.27
C TRP A 111 18.79 6.93 7.56
N ASP A 112 19.68 5.95 7.41
CA ASP A 112 21.12 6.13 7.44
C ASP A 112 21.64 6.13 6.01
N TYR A 113 22.06 7.30 5.53
CA TYR A 113 22.60 7.46 4.18
C TYR A 113 23.98 6.82 4.01
N GLY A 114 24.81 6.79 5.05
CA GLY A 114 26.14 6.19 4.99
C GLY A 114 26.07 4.68 4.86
N LYS A 115 25.05 4.06 5.46
CA LYS A 115 24.82 2.60 5.42
C LYS A 115 23.71 2.17 4.46
N SER A 116 22.99 3.12 3.87
CA SER A 116 21.84 2.87 2.99
C SER A 116 20.79 1.93 3.60
N LEU A 117 20.39 2.19 4.84
CA LEU A 117 19.43 1.36 5.59
C LEU A 117 18.52 2.16 6.53
N CYS A 118 17.43 1.55 6.97
CA CYS A 118 16.56 2.10 8.01
C CYS A 118 17.03 1.67 9.40
N LYS A 119 17.56 2.61 10.20
CA LYS A 119 18.05 2.36 11.58
C LYS A 119 16.98 1.75 12.47
N ARG A 120 15.79 2.36 12.49
CA ARG A 120 14.66 1.88 13.28
C ARG A 120 14.26 0.45 12.92
N GLY A 121 14.25 0.12 11.62
CA GLY A 121 13.90 -1.22 11.15
C GLY A 121 14.88 -2.26 11.69
N ILE A 122 16.18 -1.98 11.62
CA ILE A 122 17.22 -2.94 12.03
C ILE A 122 17.43 -3.01 13.55
N GLU A 123 17.12 -1.95 14.30
CA GLU A 123 17.18 -1.95 15.77
C GLU A 123 16.18 -2.94 16.36
N GLU A 124 14.96 -3.00 15.81
CA GLU A 124 13.92 -3.91 16.27
C GLU A 124 13.96 -5.26 15.54
N TYR A 125 14.33 -5.26 14.24
CA TYR A 125 14.33 -6.43 13.37
C TYR A 125 15.59 -6.44 12.49
N PRO A 126 16.69 -7.07 12.93
CA PRO A 126 18.00 -6.98 12.26
C PRO A 126 18.02 -7.35 10.76
N ARG A 127 17.08 -8.19 10.30
CA ARG A 127 16.96 -8.62 8.91
C ARG A 127 16.06 -7.74 8.04
N ASP A 128 15.39 -6.74 8.61
CA ASP A 128 14.38 -5.96 7.86
C ASP A 128 14.98 -5.25 6.64
N ASN A 129 16.22 -4.74 6.72
CA ASN A 129 16.84 -4.11 5.56
C ASN A 129 17.07 -5.10 4.40
N GLU A 130 17.59 -6.29 4.71
CA GLU A 130 17.81 -7.36 3.72
C GLU A 130 16.49 -7.86 3.15
N ASN A 131 15.46 -8.00 3.99
CA ASN A 131 14.13 -8.40 3.59
C ASN A 131 13.49 -7.36 2.65
N SER A 132 13.58 -6.07 2.96
CA SER A 132 13.07 -5.00 2.08
C SER A 132 13.83 -4.95 0.75
N LEU A 133 15.16 -5.11 0.75
CA LEU A 133 15.95 -5.20 -0.49
C LEU A 133 15.59 -6.44 -1.33
N THR A 134 15.27 -7.56 -0.67
CA THR A 134 14.77 -8.76 -1.33
C THR A 134 13.40 -8.50 -1.98
N SER A 135 12.48 -7.87 -1.25
CA SER A 135 11.18 -7.48 -1.79
C SER A 135 11.27 -6.46 -2.93
N ASP A 136 12.23 -5.52 -2.90
CA ASP A 136 12.47 -4.61 -4.02
C ASP A 136 12.80 -5.38 -5.31
N LYS A 137 13.78 -6.29 -5.22
CA LYS A 137 14.23 -7.11 -6.34
C LYS A 137 13.12 -8.01 -6.87
N ASN A 138 12.36 -8.62 -5.96
CA ASN A 138 11.27 -9.51 -6.32
C ASN A 138 10.13 -8.76 -7.01
N ALA A 139 9.76 -7.57 -6.51
CA ALA A 139 8.75 -6.72 -7.15
C ALA A 139 9.15 -6.38 -8.59
N ILE A 140 10.39 -5.92 -8.80
CA ILE A 140 10.92 -5.58 -10.12
C ILE A 140 10.89 -6.80 -11.05
N ARG A 141 11.37 -7.96 -10.58
CA ARG A 141 11.35 -9.23 -11.32
C ARG A 141 9.93 -9.63 -11.73
N VAL A 142 9.00 -9.67 -10.79
CA VAL A 142 7.60 -10.11 -11.03
C VAL A 142 6.89 -9.15 -11.98
N LEU A 143 7.10 -7.84 -11.83
CA LEU A 143 6.51 -6.84 -12.72
C LEU A 143 7.14 -6.85 -14.12
N GLY A 144 8.32 -7.45 -14.30
CA GLY A 144 9.01 -7.52 -15.59
C GLY A 144 9.53 -6.16 -16.05
N VAL A 145 9.95 -5.34 -15.09
CA VAL A 145 10.53 -4.00 -15.29
C VAL A 145 12.01 -4.02 -14.87
N LYS A 146 12.75 -2.96 -15.16
CA LYS A 146 14.14 -2.77 -14.73
C LYS A 146 14.22 -1.68 -13.66
N PRO A 147 15.22 -1.73 -12.76
CA PRO A 147 15.53 -0.59 -11.92
C PRO A 147 15.82 0.64 -12.78
N GLY A 148 15.19 1.76 -12.43
CA GLY A 148 15.25 3.02 -13.19
C GLY A 148 14.13 3.20 -14.21
N ASP A 149 13.35 2.15 -14.53
CA ASP A 149 12.20 2.31 -15.42
C ASP A 149 11.16 3.25 -14.80
N GLU A 150 10.56 4.09 -15.66
CA GLU A 150 9.52 5.03 -15.29
C GLU A 150 8.19 4.66 -15.93
N MET A 151 7.11 4.76 -15.14
CA MET A 151 5.75 4.49 -15.61
C MET A 151 4.76 5.42 -14.92
N PRO A 152 3.69 5.89 -15.60
CA PRO A 152 2.60 6.59 -14.93
C PRO A 152 2.05 5.76 -13.76
N ALA A 153 1.81 6.41 -12.62
CA ALA A 153 1.41 5.72 -11.40
C ALA A 153 0.15 4.84 -11.59
N ASP A 154 -0.87 5.36 -12.29
CA ASP A 154 -2.09 4.63 -12.58
C ASP A 154 -1.84 3.37 -13.43
N ALA A 155 -0.96 3.45 -14.43
CA ALA A 155 -0.54 2.32 -15.25
C ALA A 155 0.26 1.30 -14.43
N LEU A 156 1.16 1.76 -13.55
CA LEU A 156 1.95 0.90 -12.69
C LEU A 156 1.07 0.10 -11.70
N TYR A 157 0.11 0.76 -11.05
CA TYR A 157 -0.79 0.04 -10.13
C TYR A 157 -1.77 -0.88 -10.85
N ARG A 158 -2.18 -0.58 -12.09
CA ARG A 158 -2.90 -1.55 -12.93
C ARG A 158 -2.02 -2.76 -13.28
N LEU A 159 -0.76 -2.54 -13.63
CA LEU A 159 0.20 -3.63 -13.90
C LEU A 159 0.37 -4.53 -12.65
N ILE A 160 0.50 -3.94 -11.46
CA ILE A 160 0.56 -4.69 -10.20
C ILE A 160 -0.71 -5.52 -10.02
N GLN A 161 -1.90 -4.93 -10.20
CA GLN A 161 -3.17 -5.65 -10.09
C GLN A 161 -3.30 -6.81 -11.08
N THR A 162 -2.75 -6.67 -12.28
CA THR A 162 -2.76 -7.72 -13.31
C THR A 162 -1.77 -8.85 -13.02
N LYS A 163 -0.55 -8.52 -12.57
CA LYS A 163 0.54 -9.50 -12.44
C LYS A 163 0.64 -10.14 -11.05
N VAL A 164 0.14 -9.47 -10.02
CA VAL A 164 0.33 -9.88 -8.63
C VAL A 164 -1.03 -10.16 -8.02
N ASP A 165 -1.35 -11.45 -7.87
CA ASP A 165 -2.47 -11.90 -7.05
C ASP A 165 -2.03 -12.12 -5.59
N LYS A 166 -2.94 -12.59 -4.73
CA LYS A 166 -2.63 -12.90 -3.32
C LYS A 166 -1.49 -13.91 -3.17
N LYS A 167 -1.40 -14.91 -4.05
CA LYS A 167 -0.40 -15.96 -3.97
C LYS A 167 0.97 -15.41 -4.38
N VAL A 168 1.05 -14.75 -5.53
CA VAL A 168 2.28 -14.11 -6.03
C VAL A 168 2.79 -13.07 -5.03
N PHE A 169 1.89 -12.27 -4.43
CA PHE A 169 2.27 -11.32 -3.39
C PHE A 169 2.98 -12.02 -2.22
N ALA A 170 2.41 -13.11 -1.70
CA ALA A 170 2.91 -13.77 -0.49
C ALA A 170 4.13 -14.66 -0.75
N GLU A 171 4.17 -15.34 -1.89
CA GLU A 171 5.16 -16.38 -2.18
C GLU A 171 6.33 -15.86 -3.02
N GLU A 172 6.15 -14.76 -3.77
CA GLU A 172 7.20 -14.25 -4.65
C GLU A 172 7.66 -12.85 -4.28
N VAL A 173 6.75 -11.91 -4.01
CA VAL A 173 7.10 -10.50 -3.82
C VAL A 173 7.55 -10.22 -2.38
N CYS A 174 6.66 -10.46 -1.43
CA CYS A 174 6.84 -10.12 -0.01
C CYS A 174 7.28 -11.33 0.83
N VAL A 175 7.80 -12.39 0.22
CA VAL A 175 8.14 -13.66 0.89
C VAL A 175 9.10 -13.50 2.08
N ALA A 176 10.01 -12.53 2.03
CA ALA A 176 10.95 -12.25 3.11
C ALA A 176 10.39 -11.27 4.17
N CYS A 177 9.25 -10.63 3.91
CA CYS A 177 8.68 -9.63 4.80
C CYS A 177 7.99 -10.30 5.99
N ARG A 178 8.37 -9.89 7.21
CA ARG A 178 7.74 -10.40 8.44
C ARG A 178 6.24 -10.13 8.55
N LEU A 179 5.73 -9.14 7.80
CA LEU A 179 4.32 -8.76 7.79
C LEU A 179 3.52 -9.46 6.67
N VAL A 180 4.13 -10.37 5.91
CA VAL A 180 3.50 -10.98 4.73
C VAL A 180 2.16 -11.64 5.05
N ASP A 181 2.06 -12.36 6.18
CA ASP A 181 0.83 -13.04 6.58
C ASP A 181 -0.30 -12.07 6.92
N LYS A 182 0.03 -10.92 7.50
CA LYS A 182 -0.95 -9.87 7.79
C LYS A 182 -1.37 -9.17 6.49
N CYS A 183 -0.43 -8.87 5.61
CA CYS A 183 -0.68 -8.11 4.39
C CYS A 183 -1.43 -8.95 3.34
N LYS A 184 -1.11 -10.25 3.18
CA LYS A 184 -1.71 -11.11 2.16
C LYS A 184 -3.23 -11.25 2.30
N GLU A 185 -3.75 -11.22 3.54
CA GLU A 185 -5.20 -11.35 3.79
C GLU A 185 -6.01 -10.15 3.31
N THR A 186 -5.37 -9.00 3.18
CA THR A 186 -6.03 -7.75 2.77
C THR A 186 -5.56 -7.25 1.41
N TYR A 187 -4.57 -7.92 0.80
CA TYR A 187 -3.91 -7.50 -0.43
C TYR A 187 -4.90 -7.19 -1.57
N GLN A 188 -5.78 -8.15 -1.91
CA GLN A 188 -6.68 -8.00 -3.06
C GLN A 188 -7.64 -6.80 -2.90
N LEU A 189 -8.11 -6.57 -1.68
CA LEU A 189 -8.98 -5.43 -1.36
C LEU A 189 -8.20 -4.11 -1.51
N LYS A 190 -6.97 -4.06 -1.00
CA LYS A 190 -6.13 -2.86 -1.03
C LYS A 190 -5.69 -2.47 -2.43
N ILE A 191 -5.23 -3.43 -3.25
CA ILE A 191 -4.85 -3.13 -4.64
C ILE A 191 -6.04 -2.66 -5.47
N THR A 192 -7.21 -3.26 -5.28
CA THR A 192 -8.45 -2.83 -5.95
C THR A 192 -8.85 -1.41 -5.55
N ALA A 193 -8.76 -1.08 -4.26
CA ALA A 193 -9.04 0.27 -3.77
C ALA A 193 -8.03 1.30 -4.31
N ALA A 194 -6.74 0.97 -4.34
CA ALA A 194 -5.69 1.83 -4.88
C ALA A 194 -5.91 2.11 -6.38
N VAL A 195 -6.14 1.07 -7.20
CA VAL A 195 -6.42 1.25 -8.63
C VAL A 195 -7.68 2.09 -8.85
N LYS A 196 -8.75 1.82 -8.10
CA LYS A 196 -9.98 2.63 -8.19
C LYS A 196 -9.71 4.11 -7.89
N ALA A 197 -8.96 4.39 -6.82
CA ALA A 197 -8.63 5.76 -6.42
C ALA A 197 -7.84 6.52 -7.50
N LEU A 198 -6.95 5.84 -8.23
CA LEU A 198 -6.15 6.44 -9.31
C LEU A 198 -6.91 6.60 -10.63
N CYS A 199 -7.95 5.81 -10.87
CA CYS A 199 -8.82 5.93 -12.05
C CYS A 199 -9.88 7.03 -11.91
N SER A 200 -10.48 7.20 -10.72
CA SER A 200 -11.61 8.15 -10.52
C SER A 200 -11.22 9.63 -10.64
N THR A 201 -9.94 9.93 -10.60
CA THR A 201 -9.37 11.28 -10.72
C THR A 201 -9.25 11.79 -12.17
N GLN A 202 -9.71 11.02 -13.17
CA GLN A 202 -9.62 11.37 -14.59
C GLN A 202 -10.87 12.08 -15.17
N SER A 203 -11.90 12.38 -14.36
CA SER A 203 -13.18 12.93 -14.83
C SER A 203 -13.35 14.45 -14.72
N LYS A 204 -12.29 15.25 -14.91
CA LYS A 204 -12.41 16.72 -14.97
C LYS A 204 -11.67 17.31 -16.15
#